data_AF-A0A961QVU6-F1
#
_entry.id   AF-A0A961QVU6-F1
#
_cell.length_a   1.000
_cell.length_b   1.000
_cell.length_c   1.000
_cell.angle_alpha   90.00
_cell.angle_beta   90.00
_cell.angle_gamma   90.00
#
_symmetry.space_group_name_H-M   'P 1'
#
loop_
_entity.id
_entity.type
_entity.pdbx_description
1 polymer ?
#
loop_
_entity_poly.entity_id
_entity_poly.type
_entity_poly.pdbx_seq_one_letter_code
_entity_poly.pdbx_strand_id
1 'polypeptide(L)'
;MKPNFALKLSNDGIELLHRDPSGWLSLGSVSFETDDVEAGCARLVAEARRLEPGGLRTKLVLPESQLRYATILAPGPTDEARRYQIEAEIEALTPYSADELAYDWSVEDDYALVVVCARETLAEAEQFADASGFNPIAFVAAPESGQFAGEPNFGLTTVAAAYVPAGDRVQFDAEPVRVAGKARPVPRADSGSEKT
;
A
#
# COMPACT_ATOMS: atom_id res chain seq x y z
N MET A 1 -0.21 15.85 1.59
CA MET A 1 -0.45 14.98 2.76
C MET A 1 0.26 13.64 2.62
N LYS A 2 0.66 13.01 3.74
CA LYS A 2 1.11 11.59 3.79
C LYS A 2 0.00 10.70 4.38
N PRO A 3 -0.23 9.48 3.86
CA PRO A 3 -1.18 8.55 4.46
C PRO A 3 -0.81 8.30 5.92
N ASN A 4 -1.78 8.41 6.83
CA ASN A 4 -1.57 8.16 8.26
C ASN A 4 -1.68 6.68 8.63
N PHE A 5 -2.14 5.84 7.70
CA PHE A 5 -2.15 4.40 7.84
C PHE A 5 -1.57 3.68 6.62
N ALA A 6 -1.14 2.45 6.83
CA ALA A 6 -0.82 1.50 5.76
C ALA A 6 -1.62 0.23 5.99
N LEU A 7 -2.28 -0.28 4.94
CA LEU A 7 -2.97 -1.56 4.97
C LEU A 7 -2.10 -2.58 4.22
N LYS A 8 -1.44 -3.47 4.98
CA LYS A 8 -0.68 -4.56 4.40
C LYS A 8 -1.62 -5.70 4.04
N LEU A 9 -1.57 -6.11 2.78
CA LEU A 9 -2.36 -7.20 2.23
C LEU A 9 -1.47 -8.46 2.11
N SER A 10 -2.05 -9.62 2.37
CA SER A 10 -1.48 -10.92 2.05
C SER A 10 -2.56 -11.84 1.49
N ASN A 11 -2.18 -13.05 1.06
CA ASN A 11 -3.15 -14.05 0.63
C ASN A 11 -4.08 -14.50 1.76
N ASP A 12 -3.63 -14.39 3.01
CA ASP A 12 -4.30 -14.98 4.18
C ASP A 12 -4.95 -13.94 5.09
N GLY A 13 -4.86 -12.65 4.76
CA GLY A 13 -5.43 -11.61 5.58
C GLY A 13 -4.93 -10.19 5.32
N ILE A 14 -5.23 -9.33 6.28
CA ILE A 14 -4.77 -7.94 6.32
C ILE A 14 -4.13 -7.59 7.66
N GLU A 15 -3.23 -6.61 7.64
CA GLU A 15 -2.68 -5.96 8.81
C GLU A 15 -2.77 -4.43 8.64
N LEU A 16 -3.47 -3.77 9.56
CA LEU A 16 -3.57 -2.31 9.57
C LEU A 16 -2.46 -1.73 10.45
N LEU A 17 -1.68 -0.80 9.87
CA LEU A 17 -0.58 -0.12 10.53
C LEU A 17 -0.88 1.38 10.66
N HIS A 18 -0.56 1.96 11.80
CA HIS A 18 -0.62 3.39 12.05
C HIS A 18 0.78 4.02 11.92
N ARG A 19 0.85 5.21 11.32
CA ARG A 19 2.09 5.99 11.22
C ARG A 19 2.36 6.71 12.54
N ASP A 20 3.51 6.42 13.14
CA ASP A 20 4.04 7.08 14.33
C ASP A 20 5.42 7.71 14.03
N PRO A 21 5.89 8.72 14.78
CA PRO A 21 7.24 9.24 14.62
C PRO A 21 8.36 8.19 14.74
N SER A 22 8.11 7.09 15.46
CA SER A 22 9.05 5.97 15.60
C SER A 22 8.98 4.93 14.48
N GLY A 23 7.99 5.02 13.59
CA GLY A 23 7.79 4.09 12.48
C GLY A 23 6.35 3.63 12.32
N TRP A 24 6.15 2.48 11.67
CA TRP A 24 4.82 1.91 11.46
C TRP A 24 4.47 0.94 12.59
N LEU A 25 3.37 1.22 13.30
CA LEU A 25 2.91 0.41 14.42
C LEU A 25 1.68 -0.41 14.04
N SER A 26 1.71 -1.70 14.31
CA SER A 26 0.60 -2.62 14.04
C SER A 26 -0.58 -2.35 14.97
N LEU A 27 -1.71 -1.94 14.38
CA LEU A 27 -2.97 -1.73 15.11
C LEU A 27 -3.74 -3.05 15.28
N GLY A 28 -3.62 -3.94 14.30
CA GLY A 28 -4.19 -5.27 14.36
C GLY A 28 -4.26 -5.92 12.99
N SER A 29 -4.66 -7.18 12.98
CA SER A 29 -4.80 -8.00 11.77
C SER A 29 -6.13 -8.74 11.74
N VAL A 30 -6.52 -9.17 10.55
CA VAL A 30 -7.68 -10.03 10.30
C VAL A 30 -7.24 -11.15 9.38
N SER A 31 -7.47 -12.40 9.78
CA SER A 31 -7.28 -13.56 8.92
C SER A 31 -8.49 -13.79 8.03
N PHE A 32 -8.28 -14.07 6.75
CA PHE A 32 -9.34 -14.47 5.84
C PHE A 32 -9.82 -15.91 6.04
N GLU A 33 -9.02 -16.74 6.70
CA GLU A 33 -9.36 -18.15 6.92
C GLU A 33 -10.07 -18.38 8.26
N THR A 34 -9.65 -17.68 9.31
CA THR A 34 -10.08 -18.00 10.69
C THR A 34 -10.99 -16.96 11.34
N ASP A 35 -11.04 -15.73 10.82
CA ASP A 35 -11.82 -14.65 11.43
C ASP A 35 -13.11 -14.36 10.67
N ASP A 36 -14.05 -13.71 11.35
CA ASP A 36 -15.11 -12.96 10.69
C ASP A 36 -14.49 -11.70 10.05
N VAL A 37 -14.29 -11.75 8.73
CA VAL A 37 -13.57 -10.71 7.98
C VAL A 37 -14.29 -9.37 8.05
N GLU A 38 -15.61 -9.37 7.89
CA GLU A 38 -16.42 -8.14 7.91
C GLU A 38 -16.36 -7.48 9.29
N ALA A 39 -16.63 -8.25 10.35
CA ALA A 39 -16.56 -7.74 11.71
C ALA A 39 -15.13 -7.34 12.09
N GLY A 40 -14.12 -8.09 11.65
CA GLY A 40 -12.70 -7.79 11.85
C GLY A 40 -12.31 -6.45 11.26
N CYS A 41 -12.64 -6.21 9.98
CA CYS A 41 -12.36 -4.96 9.29
C CYS A 41 -13.08 -3.78 9.95
N ALA A 42 -14.37 -3.94 10.28
CA ALA A 42 -15.14 -2.90 10.95
C ALA A 42 -14.53 -2.50 12.30
N ARG A 43 -14.00 -3.47 13.07
CA ARG A 43 -13.28 -3.18 14.32
C ARG A 43 -11.99 -2.37 14.07
N LEU A 44 -11.18 -2.76 13.08
CA LEU A 44 -9.94 -2.05 12.76
C LEU A 44 -10.21 -0.61 12.31
N VAL A 45 -11.23 -0.39 11.46
CA VAL A 45 -11.65 0.95 11.03
C VAL A 45 -12.13 1.79 12.23
N ALA A 46 -12.93 1.22 13.12
CA ALA A 46 -13.38 1.92 14.32
C ALA A 46 -12.21 2.30 15.24
N GLU A 47 -11.24 1.41 15.41
CA GLU A 47 -10.04 1.70 16.21
C GLU A 47 -9.18 2.79 15.59
N ALA A 48 -8.94 2.72 14.27
CA ALA A 48 -8.18 3.72 13.54
C ALA A 48 -8.81 5.12 13.63
N ARG A 49 -10.14 5.22 13.51
CA ARG A 49 -10.87 6.49 13.64
C ARG A 49 -10.81 7.08 15.05
N ARG A 50 -10.72 6.24 16.09
CA ARG A 50 -10.49 6.72 17.48
C ARG A 50 -9.08 7.25 17.66
N LEU A 51 -8.09 6.62 17.02
CA LEU A 51 -6.69 7.00 17.10
C LEU A 51 -6.40 8.29 16.32
N GLU A 52 -7.05 8.46 15.17
CA GLU A 52 -6.86 9.59 14.25
C GLU A 52 -8.18 10.30 13.94
N PRO A 53 -8.62 11.25 14.80
CA PRO A 53 -9.85 12.01 14.57
C PRO A 53 -9.84 12.83 13.27
N GLY A 54 -8.66 13.12 12.73
CA GLY A 54 -8.48 13.79 11.42
C GLY A 54 -8.87 12.92 10.21
N GLY A 55 -9.22 11.65 10.43
CA GLY A 55 -9.70 10.71 9.43
C GLY A 55 -8.68 9.63 9.07
N LEU A 56 -9.19 8.45 8.71
CA LEU A 56 -8.42 7.30 8.22
C LEU A 56 -8.15 7.45 6.72
N ARG A 57 -6.88 7.44 6.29
CA ARG A 57 -6.47 7.26 4.89
C ARG A 57 -5.32 6.26 4.82
N THR A 58 -5.47 5.25 3.99
CA THR A 58 -4.48 4.17 3.86
C THR A 58 -3.70 4.27 2.55
N LYS A 59 -2.40 3.98 2.59
CA LYS A 59 -1.75 3.39 1.42
C LYS A 59 -1.84 1.86 1.50
N LEU A 60 -2.08 1.22 0.37
CA LEU A 60 -2.16 -0.23 0.25
C LEU A 60 -0.76 -0.78 -0.02
N VAL A 61 -0.27 -1.62 0.88
CA VAL A 61 0.97 -2.37 0.67
C VAL A 61 0.58 -3.71 0.06
N LEU A 62 0.93 -3.89 -1.21
CA LEU A 62 0.53 -5.05 -2.00
C LEU A 62 1.19 -6.34 -1.48
N PRO A 63 0.55 -7.51 -1.66
CA PRO A 63 1.17 -8.78 -1.30
C PRO A 63 2.40 -9.05 -2.17
N GLU A 64 3.54 -9.38 -1.56
CA GLU A 64 4.77 -9.70 -2.31
C GLU A 64 4.59 -10.89 -3.28
N SER A 65 3.65 -11.80 -2.99
CA SER A 65 3.26 -12.90 -3.88
C SER A 65 2.62 -12.45 -5.20
N GLN A 66 2.11 -11.22 -5.26
CA GLN A 66 1.48 -10.61 -6.44
C GLN A 66 2.42 -9.66 -7.18
N LEU A 67 3.68 -9.55 -6.73
CA LEU A 67 4.68 -8.68 -7.31
C LEU A 67 5.77 -9.49 -7.98
N ARG A 68 6.25 -8.98 -9.11
CA ARG A 68 7.41 -9.54 -9.80
C ARG A 68 8.52 -8.49 -9.89
N TYR A 69 9.67 -8.83 -9.34
CA TYR A 69 10.88 -8.03 -9.42
C TYR A 69 11.78 -8.51 -10.55
N ALA A 70 12.42 -7.57 -11.25
CA ALA A 70 13.37 -7.83 -12.32
C ALA A 70 14.47 -6.77 -12.35
N THR A 71 15.66 -7.16 -12.79
CA THR A 71 16.74 -6.24 -13.13
C THR A 71 16.87 -6.22 -14.64
N ILE A 72 16.67 -5.05 -15.24
CA ILE A 72 16.67 -4.88 -16.69
C ILE A 72 17.85 -4.00 -17.09
N LEU A 73 18.60 -4.43 -18.10
CA LEU A 73 19.63 -3.58 -18.72
C LEU A 73 18.93 -2.49 -19.52
N ALA A 74 19.04 -1.24 -19.06
CA ALA A 74 18.36 -0.10 -19.66
C ALA A 74 19.26 1.14 -19.65
N PRO A 75 20.39 1.13 -20.39
CA PRO A 75 21.38 2.21 -20.37
C PRO A 75 20.90 3.51 -21.01
N GLY A 76 19.67 3.56 -21.53
CA GLY A 76 19.13 4.63 -22.37
C GLY A 76 19.59 6.03 -21.95
N PRO A 77 20.07 6.87 -22.89
CA PRO A 77 20.68 8.17 -22.59
C PRO A 77 19.70 9.19 -21.98
N THR A 78 18.42 8.81 -21.88
CA THR A 78 17.32 9.59 -21.32
C THR A 78 16.36 8.65 -20.59
N ASP A 79 15.59 9.18 -19.64
CA ASP A 79 14.55 8.41 -18.92
C ASP A 79 13.48 7.85 -19.87
N GLU A 80 13.16 8.56 -20.96
CA GLU A 80 12.21 8.09 -21.98
C GLU A 80 12.74 6.87 -22.73
N ALA A 81 14.01 6.90 -23.17
CA ALA A 81 14.65 5.76 -23.81
C ALA A 81 14.75 4.56 -22.86
N ARG A 82 15.05 4.82 -21.58
CA ARG A 82 15.11 3.81 -20.53
C ARG A 82 13.73 3.18 -20.29
N ARG A 83 12.68 4.00 -20.23
CA ARG A 83 11.29 3.53 -20.09
C ARG A 83 10.89 2.60 -21.25
N TYR A 84 11.19 2.97 -22.49
CA TYR A 84 10.90 2.12 -23.65
C TYR A 84 11.60 0.76 -23.57
N GLN A 85 12.86 0.73 -23.12
CA GLN A 85 13.61 -0.51 -22.90
C GLN A 85 12.98 -1.37 -21.80
N ILE A 86 12.57 -0.75 -20.69
CA ILE A 86 11.88 -1.43 -19.59
C ILE A 86 10.55 -2.04 -20.06
N GLU A 87 9.72 -1.27 -20.76
CA GLU A 87 8.40 -1.74 -21.21
C GLU A 87 8.53 -2.94 -22.18
N ALA A 88 9.48 -2.89 -23.11
CA ALA A 88 9.75 -4.01 -24.03
C ALA A 88 10.17 -5.28 -23.29
N GLU A 89 10.99 -5.16 -22.24
CA GLU A 89 11.44 -6.30 -21.43
C GLU A 89 10.33 -6.83 -20.51
N ILE A 90 9.50 -5.96 -19.93
CA ILE A 90 8.32 -6.37 -19.15
C ILE A 90 7.35 -7.20 -20.01
N GLU A 91 7.06 -6.74 -21.23
CA GLU A 91 6.21 -7.49 -22.17
C GLU A 91 6.82 -8.83 -22.57
N ALA A 92 8.15 -8.92 -22.72
CA ALA A 92 8.82 -10.17 -23.00
C ALA A 92 8.79 -11.16 -21.80
N LEU A 93 8.69 -10.65 -20.57
CA LEU A 93 8.74 -11.45 -19.34
C LEU A 93 7.37 -11.96 -18.89
N THR A 94 6.27 -11.44 -19.42
CA THR A 94 4.92 -11.74 -18.95
C THR A 94 3.97 -12.06 -20.11
N PRO A 95 2.89 -12.82 -19.88
CA PRO A 95 1.86 -13.02 -20.90
C PRO A 95 0.92 -11.80 -21.05
N TYR A 96 1.10 -10.76 -20.23
CA TYR A 96 0.27 -9.56 -20.19
C TYR A 96 0.85 -8.48 -21.09
N SER A 97 -0.01 -7.66 -21.69
CA SER A 97 0.44 -6.45 -22.39
C SER A 97 0.81 -5.34 -21.42
N ALA A 98 1.63 -4.36 -21.84
CA ALA A 98 2.06 -3.28 -20.95
C ALA A 98 0.90 -2.47 -20.36
N ASP A 99 -0.25 -2.38 -21.04
CA ASP A 99 -1.44 -1.69 -20.56
C ASP A 99 -2.22 -2.47 -19.49
N GLU A 100 -2.02 -3.80 -19.38
CA GLU A 100 -2.58 -4.64 -18.31
C GLU A 100 -1.75 -4.61 -17.03
N LEU A 101 -0.55 -4.02 -17.10
CA LEU A 101 0.42 -4.00 -16.01
C LEU A 101 0.58 -2.59 -15.44
N ALA A 102 0.88 -2.56 -14.14
CA ALA A 102 1.41 -1.41 -13.44
C ALA A 102 2.82 -1.75 -12.98
N TYR A 103 3.72 -0.78 -13.07
CA TYR A 103 5.10 -1.00 -12.65
C TYR A 103 5.71 0.28 -12.10
N ASP A 104 6.71 0.10 -11.26
CA ASP A 104 7.63 1.16 -10.85
C ASP A 104 9.06 0.70 -11.15
N TRP A 105 9.97 1.66 -11.27
CA TRP A 105 11.36 1.38 -11.56
C TRP A 105 12.29 2.40 -10.91
N SER A 106 13.48 1.94 -10.56
CA SER A 106 14.57 2.77 -10.05
C SER A 106 15.84 2.51 -10.84
N VAL A 107 16.69 3.53 -10.98
CA VAL A 107 17.97 3.44 -11.70
C VAL A 107 19.07 2.97 -10.78
N GLU A 108 19.84 2.00 -11.26
CA GLU A 108 21.13 1.62 -10.71
C GLU A 108 22.13 1.50 -11.87
N ASP A 109 22.88 2.58 -12.13
CA ASP A 109 23.77 2.73 -13.29
C ASP A 109 23.06 2.45 -14.64
N ASP A 110 23.58 1.49 -15.42
CA ASP A 110 23.00 1.06 -16.70
C ASP A 110 21.81 0.11 -16.52
N TYR A 111 21.46 -0.24 -15.28
CA TYR A 111 20.36 -1.13 -14.95
C TYR A 111 19.17 -0.37 -14.37
N ALA A 112 17.99 -0.98 -14.52
CA ALA A 112 16.78 -0.60 -13.83
C ALA A 112 16.32 -1.76 -12.94
N LEU A 113 16.08 -1.47 -11.66
CA LEU A 113 15.33 -2.38 -10.78
C LEU A 113 13.86 -2.09 -11.00
N VAL A 114 13.11 -3.09 -11.42
CA VAL A 114 11.72 -2.96 -11.84
C VAL A 114 10.87 -3.87 -10.98
N VAL A 115 9.72 -3.35 -10.54
CA VAL A 115 8.67 -4.15 -9.92
C VAL A 115 7.38 -4.01 -10.70
N VAL A 116 6.73 -5.14 -10.98
CA VAL A 116 5.53 -5.22 -11.81
C VAL A 116 4.39 -5.85 -11.00
N CYS A 117 3.19 -5.33 -11.18
CA CYS A 117 1.93 -5.84 -10.64
C CYS A 117 0.85 -5.81 -11.73
N ALA A 118 -0.06 -6.78 -11.74
CA ALA A 118 -1.20 -6.74 -12.64
C ALA A 118 -2.19 -5.63 -12.19
N ARG A 119 -2.76 -4.90 -13.14
CA ARG A 119 -3.76 -3.86 -12.82
C ARG A 119 -5.02 -4.42 -12.20
N GLU A 120 -5.40 -5.63 -12.57
CA GLU A 120 -6.51 -6.36 -11.94
C GLU A 120 -6.29 -6.52 -10.45
N THR A 121 -5.08 -6.92 -10.02
CA THR A 121 -4.71 -7.02 -8.60
C THR A 121 -4.84 -5.67 -7.88
N LEU A 122 -4.42 -4.57 -8.52
CA LEU A 122 -4.61 -3.23 -7.94
C LEU A 122 -6.10 -2.90 -7.76
N ALA A 123 -6.92 -3.19 -8.76
CA ALA A 123 -8.36 -2.95 -8.71
C ALA A 123 -9.05 -3.78 -7.62
N GLU A 124 -8.69 -5.05 -7.46
CA GLU A 124 -9.22 -5.92 -6.40
C GLU A 124 -8.83 -5.41 -5.00
N ALA A 125 -7.55 -5.06 -4.81
CA ALA A 125 -7.05 -4.52 -3.56
C ALA A 125 -7.75 -3.21 -3.17
N GLU A 126 -7.95 -2.31 -4.14
CA GLU A 126 -8.70 -1.07 -3.95
C GLU A 126 -10.16 -1.34 -3.59
N GLN A 127 -10.84 -2.20 -4.36
CA GLN A 127 -12.24 -2.51 -4.12
C GLN A 127 -12.46 -3.09 -2.72
N PHE A 128 -11.62 -4.05 -2.31
CA PHE A 128 -11.69 -4.63 -0.98
C PHE A 128 -11.50 -3.57 0.11
N ALA A 129 -10.45 -2.74 -0.01
CA ALA A 129 -10.12 -1.75 1.00
C ALA A 129 -11.18 -0.64 1.10
N ASP A 130 -11.71 -0.20 -0.04
CA ASP A 130 -12.75 0.81 -0.13
C ASP A 130 -14.08 0.30 0.45
N ALA A 131 -14.52 -0.90 0.03
CA ALA A 131 -15.74 -1.53 0.55
C ALA A 131 -15.67 -1.79 2.07
N SER A 132 -14.47 -2.05 2.59
CA SER A 132 -14.22 -2.24 4.02
C SER A 132 -14.07 -0.93 4.81
N GLY A 133 -14.05 0.23 4.13
CA GLY A 133 -13.97 1.56 4.76
C GLY A 133 -12.57 1.99 5.20
N PHE A 134 -11.52 1.42 4.60
CA PHE A 134 -10.13 1.78 4.88
C PHE A 134 -9.65 3.04 4.13
N ASN A 135 -10.48 3.60 3.25
CA ASN A 135 -10.21 4.83 2.50
C ASN A 135 -8.84 4.80 1.79
N PRO A 136 -8.64 3.89 0.82
CA PRO A 136 -7.36 3.69 0.17
C PRO A 136 -7.06 4.85 -0.78
N ILE A 137 -5.84 5.39 -0.73
CA ILE A 137 -5.44 6.56 -1.55
C ILE A 137 -4.23 6.32 -2.46
N ALA A 138 -3.48 5.25 -2.26
CA ALA A 138 -2.29 4.93 -3.04
C ALA A 138 -1.88 3.46 -2.91
N PHE A 139 -1.10 2.97 -3.88
CA PHE A 139 -0.53 1.62 -3.90
C PHE A 139 1.00 1.67 -3.78
N VAL A 140 1.55 0.80 -2.94
CA VAL A 140 3.00 0.66 -2.72
C VAL A 140 3.39 -0.81 -2.53
N ALA A 141 4.68 -1.10 -2.57
CA ALA A 141 5.25 -2.40 -2.18
C ALA A 141 6.22 -2.29 -1.00
N ALA A 142 6.59 -3.43 -0.43
CA ALA A 142 7.53 -3.49 0.69
C ALA A 142 8.70 -4.47 0.43
N PRO A 143 9.48 -4.26 -0.66
CA PRO A 143 10.52 -5.20 -1.12
C PRO A 143 11.54 -5.53 -0.05
N GLU A 144 12.18 -6.70 -0.14
CA GLU A 144 13.36 -7.00 0.66
C GLU A 144 14.54 -6.08 0.31
N SER A 145 15.52 -5.99 1.22
CA SER A 145 16.69 -5.14 1.00
C SER A 145 17.45 -5.57 -0.26
N GLY A 146 17.66 -4.62 -1.18
CA GLY A 146 18.38 -4.85 -2.43
C GLY A 146 17.53 -5.29 -3.61
N GLN A 147 16.21 -5.54 -3.44
CA GLN A 147 15.33 -5.84 -4.58
C GLN A 147 14.88 -4.59 -5.35
N PHE A 148 14.83 -3.44 -4.67
CA PHE A 148 14.43 -2.16 -5.23
C PHE A 148 15.03 -1.01 -4.41
N ALA A 149 15.28 0.14 -5.03
CA ALA A 149 15.73 1.34 -4.34
C ALA A 149 14.54 2.17 -3.83
N GLY A 150 14.31 2.16 -2.52
CA GLY A 150 13.23 2.90 -1.85
C GLY A 150 11.88 2.17 -1.85
N GLU A 151 10.80 2.91 -1.59
CA GLU A 151 9.41 2.41 -1.64
C GLU A 151 8.88 2.42 -3.08
N PRO A 152 8.61 1.26 -3.69
CA PRO A 152 7.95 1.24 -4.99
C PRO A 152 6.53 1.80 -4.89
N ASN A 153 6.15 2.61 -5.87
CA ASN A 153 4.86 3.27 -5.95
C ASN A 153 4.14 2.94 -7.27
N PHE A 154 2.91 2.43 -7.17
CA PHE A 154 2.08 2.13 -8.35
C PHE A 154 1.03 3.21 -8.62
N GLY A 155 1.19 4.37 -7.99
CA GLY A 155 0.31 5.52 -8.14
C GLY A 155 -0.87 5.56 -7.16
N LEU A 156 -1.82 6.44 -7.48
CA LEU A 156 -3.00 6.68 -6.66
C LEU A 156 -4.10 5.66 -7.00
N THR A 157 -4.94 5.39 -6.01
CA THR A 157 -6.20 4.64 -6.22
C THR A 157 -7.18 5.49 -7.02
N THR A 158 -8.12 4.85 -7.71
CA THR A 158 -9.14 5.57 -8.49
C THR A 158 -10.11 6.33 -7.56
N VAL A 159 -10.33 5.81 -6.36
CA VAL A 159 -11.13 6.43 -5.30
C VAL A 159 -10.39 7.49 -4.47
N ALA A 160 -9.09 7.73 -4.71
CA ALA A 160 -8.27 8.63 -3.87
C ALA A 160 -8.88 10.03 -3.71
N ALA A 161 -9.47 10.58 -4.78
CA ALA A 161 -10.06 11.92 -4.79
C ALA A 161 -11.24 12.07 -3.81
N ALA A 162 -11.88 10.98 -3.38
CA ALA A 162 -12.93 11.01 -2.37
C ALA A 162 -12.39 11.23 -0.94
N TYR A 163 -11.11 10.90 -0.71
CA TYR A 163 -10.52 10.85 0.64
C TYR A 163 -9.39 11.86 0.87
N VAL A 164 -8.76 12.34 -0.21
CA VAL A 164 -7.73 13.37 -0.17
C VAL A 164 -8.39 14.75 -0.12
N PRO A 165 -8.08 15.60 0.88
CA PRO A 165 -8.62 16.95 0.95
C PRO A 165 -8.33 17.77 -0.32
N ALA A 166 -9.26 18.64 -0.71
CA ALA A 166 -9.11 19.48 -1.88
C ALA A 166 -7.84 20.36 -1.78
N GLY A 167 -7.01 20.34 -2.82
CA GLY A 167 -5.74 21.08 -2.87
C GLY A 167 -4.53 20.31 -2.33
N ASP A 168 -4.74 19.20 -1.63
CA ASP A 168 -3.64 18.35 -1.18
C ASP A 168 -3.16 17.41 -2.27
N ARG A 169 -1.86 17.10 -2.25
CA ARG A 169 -1.24 16.03 -3.03
C ARG A 169 -0.76 14.92 -2.10
N VAL A 170 -0.98 13.67 -2.49
CA VAL A 170 -0.42 12.53 -1.76
C VAL A 170 1.10 12.54 -1.95
N GLN A 171 1.82 12.38 -0.83
CA GLN A 171 3.27 12.26 -0.81
C GLN A 171 3.63 10.83 -0.40
N PHE A 172 4.36 10.13 -1.26
CA PHE A 172 4.91 8.81 -1.00
C PHE A 172 6.07 8.88 0.00
N ASP A 173 6.32 7.77 0.71
CA ASP A 173 7.51 7.68 1.55
C ASP A 173 8.73 7.33 0.70
N ALA A 174 9.92 7.66 1.20
CA ALA A 174 11.16 7.25 0.55
C ALA A 174 11.50 5.79 0.88
N GLU A 175 11.17 5.36 2.11
CA GLU A 175 11.48 4.03 2.62
C GLU A 175 10.23 3.16 2.67
N PRO A 176 10.35 1.86 2.31
CA PRO A 176 9.24 0.93 2.40
C PRO A 176 8.68 0.78 3.82
N VAL A 177 7.42 0.39 3.91
CA VAL A 177 6.78 0.07 5.19
C VAL A 177 7.50 -1.10 5.88
N ARG A 178 7.99 -0.85 7.10
CA ARG A 178 8.52 -1.84 8.03
C ARG A 178 7.79 -1.74 9.37
N VAL A 179 7.29 -2.87 9.87
CA VAL A 179 6.57 -2.91 11.16
C VAL A 179 7.58 -2.74 12.29
N ALA A 180 7.50 -1.62 13.01
CA ALA A 180 8.40 -1.26 14.09
C ALA A 180 7.93 -1.79 15.46
N GLY A 181 6.63 -2.11 15.59
CA GLY A 181 6.06 -2.60 16.84
C GLY A 181 4.54 -2.69 16.80
N LYS A 182 3.91 -2.82 17.97
CA LYS A 182 2.43 -2.77 18.12
C LYS A 182 2.00 -1.40 18.59
N ALA A 183 0.90 -0.90 18.05
CA ALA A 183 0.27 0.33 18.51
C ALA A 183 -0.26 0.14 19.94
N ARG A 184 -0.21 1.21 20.73
CA ARG A 184 -0.80 1.17 22.08
C ARG A 184 -2.32 1.21 21.96
N PRO A 185 -3.06 0.32 22.66
CA PRO A 185 -4.52 0.36 22.63
C PRO A 185 -5.03 1.72 23.08
N VAL A 186 -5.90 2.34 22.29
CA VAL A 186 -6.65 3.51 22.76
C VAL A 186 -7.68 3.02 23.78
N PRO A 187 -7.64 3.47 25.04
CA PRO A 187 -8.63 3.08 26.05
C PRO A 187 -10.05 3.29 25.50
N ARG A 188 -10.93 2.31 25.69
CA ARG A 188 -12.36 2.55 25.42
C ARG A 188 -12.82 3.61 26.42
N ALA A 189 -13.49 4.67 25.95
CA ALA A 189 -14.20 5.54 26.85
C ALA A 189 -15.27 4.68 27.53
N ASP A 190 -15.15 4.48 28.84
CA ASP A 190 -16.20 3.83 29.61
C ASP A 190 -17.48 4.65 29.42
N SER A 191 -18.47 4.06 28.76
CA SER A 191 -19.82 4.58 28.78
C SER A 191 -20.31 4.45 30.21
N GLY A 192 -20.09 5.52 31.00
CA GLY A 192 -20.56 5.64 32.35
C GLY A 192 -22.04 5.26 32.40
N SER A 193 -22.32 4.14 33.05
CA SER A 193 -23.68 3.71 33.33
C SER A 193 -24.23 4.72 34.33
N GLU A 194 -24.98 5.69 33.82
CA GLU A 194 -25.73 6.63 34.64
C GLU A 194 -26.84 5.84 35.34
N LYS A 195 -26.55 5.38 36.56
CA LYS A 195 -27.58 4.95 37.51
C LYS A 195 -28.39 6.18 37.87
N THR A 196 -29.66 6.22 37.47
CA THR A 196 -30.72 6.84 38.25
C THR A 196 -31.95 5.95 38.19
#